data_AF-A0A7V6TLF0-F1
#
_entry.id   AF-A0A7V6TLF0-F1
#
_cell.length_a   1.000
_cell.length_b   1.000
_cell.length_c   1.000
_cell.angle_alpha   90.00
_cell.angle_beta   90.00
_cell.angle_gamma   90.00
#
_symmetry.space_group_name_H-M   'P 1'
#
loop_
_entity.id
_entity.type
_entity.pdbx_description
1 polymer ?
#
loop_
_entity_poly.entity_id
_entity_poly.type
_entity_poly.pdbx_seq_one_letter_code
_entity_poly.pdbx_strand_id
1 'polypeptide(L)'
;MERTKIILSGLWVALMFTYLLGDVLRVYSGDVKPGELFGQSANQLMYLGIAIFMFIPILMIILNLLLGGNLLRWLNLVVTLLLFLINIIGVPSYKSWYDAFLIILSLGINALIFWQAYVGGFA
;
A
#
# COMPACT_ATOMS: atom_id res chain seq x y z
N MET A 1 14.26 -16.86 7.07
CA MET A 1 15.24 -15.98 6.43
C MET A 1 14.78 -15.56 5.05
N GLU A 2 15.32 -16.15 3.98
CA GLU A 2 15.05 -15.69 2.61
C GLU A 2 13.58 -15.86 2.23
N ARG A 3 12.95 -16.96 2.63
CA ARG A 3 11.51 -17.17 2.37
C ARG A 3 10.64 -16.04 2.95
N THR A 4 10.89 -15.61 4.19
CA THR A 4 10.11 -14.53 4.83
C THR A 4 10.26 -13.23 4.07
N LYS A 5 11.50 -12.87 3.71
CA LYS A 5 11.82 -11.68 2.94
C LYS A 5 11.15 -11.68 1.56
N ILE A 6 11.22 -12.80 0.85
CA ILE A 6 10.59 -12.99 -0.46
C ILE A 6 9.06 -12.90 -0.34
N ILE A 7 8.46 -13.53 0.67
CA ILE A 7 7.01 -13.46 0.91
C ILE A 7 6.59 -12.02 1.19
N LEU A 8 7.29 -11.32 2.09
CA LEU A 8 7.00 -9.91 2.41
C LEU A 8 7.13 -9.04 1.17
N SER A 9 8.22 -9.19 0.40
CA SER A 9 8.40 -8.48 -0.87
C SER A 9 7.23 -8.74 -1.83
N GLY A 10 6.79 -9.99 -1.97
CA GLY A 10 5.65 -10.35 -2.80
C GLY A 10 4.32 -9.76 -2.30
N LEU A 11 4.11 -9.70 -0.99
CA LEU A 11 2.93 -9.07 -0.40
C LEU A 11 2.92 -7.54 -0.61
N TRP A 12 4.08 -6.88 -0.50
CA TRP A 12 4.20 -5.45 -0.83
C TRP A 12 3.96 -5.16 -2.31
N VAL A 13 4.43 -6.03 -3.20
CA VAL A 13 4.10 -5.99 -4.64
C VAL A 13 2.58 -6.09 -4.84
N ALA A 14 1.94 -7.08 -4.22
CA ALA A 14 0.49 -7.27 -4.31
C ALA A 14 -0.28 -6.05 -3.78
N LEU A 15 0.16 -5.47 -2.66
CA LEU A 15 -0.44 -4.27 -2.10
C LEU A 15 -0.34 -3.09 -3.08
N MET A 16 0.84 -2.85 -3.66
CA MET A 16 1.03 -1.78 -4.64
C MET A 16 0.15 -1.95 -5.87
N PHE A 17 0.11 -3.16 -6.43
CA PHE A 17 -0.74 -3.43 -7.59
C PHE A 17 -2.23 -3.29 -7.27
N THR A 18 -2.65 -3.59 -6.04
CA THR A 18 -4.04 -3.38 -5.60
C THR A 18 -4.38 -1.88 -5.60
N TYR A 19 -3.48 -1.02 -5.13
CA TYR A 19 -3.68 0.44 -5.18
C TYR A 19 -3.73 0.95 -6.63
N LEU A 20 -2.76 0.55 -7.45
CA LEU A 20 -2.70 0.96 -8.86
C LEU A 20 -3.91 0.47 -9.65
N LEU A 21 -4.41 -0.74 -9.38
CA LEU A 21 -5.63 -1.26 -10.01
C LEU A 21 -6.85 -0.38 -9.65
N GLY A 22 -6.96 0.05 -8.39
CA GLY A 22 -7.99 1.00 -7.97
C GLY A 22 -7.92 2.31 -8.75
N ASP A 23 -6.72 2.88 -8.88
CA ASP A 23 -6.52 4.13 -9.65
C ASP A 23 -6.88 3.96 -11.13
N VAL A 24 -6.47 2.85 -11.75
CA VAL A 24 -6.81 2.52 -13.14
C VAL A 24 -8.33 2.39 -13.32
N LEU A 25 -9.02 1.66 -12.43
CA LEU A 25 -10.47 1.50 -12.52
C LEU A 25 -11.23 2.82 -12.31
N ARG A 26 -10.76 3.69 -11.42
CA ARG A 26 -11.34 5.03 -11.22
C ARG A 26 -11.22 5.90 -12.46
N VAL A 27 -10.09 5.82 -13.16
CA VAL A 27 -9.89 6.53 -14.43
C VAL A 27 -10.87 6.02 -15.49
N TYR A 28 -11.03 4.70 -15.64
CA TYR A 28 -11.92 4.12 -16.65
C TYR A 28 -13.41 4.25 -16.34
N SER A 29 -13.80 4.26 -15.07
CA SER A 29 -15.20 4.46 -14.66
C SER A 29 -15.65 5.91 -14.75
N GLY A 30 -14.71 6.86 -14.82
CA GLY A 30 -15.00 8.30 -14.76
C GLY A 30 -15.21 8.82 -13.34
N ASP A 31 -14.89 8.02 -12.32
CA ASP A 31 -14.96 8.41 -10.90
C ASP A 31 -13.93 9.49 -10.54
N VAL A 32 -12.92 9.70 -11.39
CA VAL A 32 -11.95 10.80 -11.28
C VAL A 32 -11.98 11.70 -12.52
N LYS A 33 -11.86 13.01 -12.28
CA LYS A 33 -11.66 14.00 -13.34
C LYS A 33 -10.17 14.22 -13.60
N PRO A 34 -9.70 14.17 -14.85
CA PRO A 34 -8.30 14.45 -15.18
C PRO A 34 -7.85 15.80 -14.63
N GLY A 35 -6.72 15.82 -13.92
CA GLY A 35 -6.15 17.04 -13.34
C GLY A 35 -6.79 17.49 -12.02
N GLU A 36 -7.77 16.76 -11.49
CA GLU A 36 -8.31 16.99 -10.14
C GLU A 36 -7.83 15.90 -9.16
N LEU A 37 -7.53 16.32 -7.94
CA LEU A 37 -7.25 15.45 -6.81
C LEU A 37 -8.04 15.96 -5.61
N PHE A 38 -8.73 15.07 -4.90
CA PHE A 38 -9.58 15.42 -3.76
C PHE A 38 -10.63 16.52 -4.06
N GLY A 39 -11.14 16.57 -5.31
CA GLY A 39 -12.15 17.53 -5.75
C GLY A 39 -11.64 18.95 -6.02
N GLN A 40 -10.32 19.15 -6.09
CA GLN A 40 -9.69 20.42 -6.46
C GLN A 40 -8.64 20.22 -7.56
N SER A 41 -8.34 21.28 -8.32
CA SER A 41 -7.27 21.24 -9.32
C SER A 41 -5.94 20.88 -8.66
N ALA A 42 -5.32 19.81 -9.14
CA ALA A 42 -4.10 19.28 -8.58
C ALA A 42 -2.91 20.20 -8.87
N ASN A 43 -2.20 20.60 -7.81
CA ASN A 43 -0.94 21.34 -7.95
C ASN A 43 0.28 20.40 -7.88
N GLN A 44 1.46 20.93 -8.20
CA GLN A 44 2.71 20.15 -8.20
C GLN A 44 3.03 19.50 -6.84
N LEU A 45 2.71 20.18 -5.73
CA LEU A 45 2.95 19.64 -4.38
C LEU A 45 2.04 18.45 -4.08
N MET A 46 0.79 18.47 -4.56
CA MET A 46 -0.14 17.33 -4.41
C MET A 46 0.37 16.12 -5.18
N TYR A 47 0.83 16.29 -6.42
CA TYR A 47 1.41 15.21 -7.20
C TYR A 47 2.68 14.64 -6.54
N LEU A 48 3.56 15.50 -6.04
CA LEU A 48 4.74 15.07 -5.31
C LEU A 48 4.38 14.30 -4.03
N GLY A 49 3.36 14.75 -3.30
CA GLY A 49 2.86 14.07 -2.10
C GLY A 49 2.37 12.66 -2.40
N ILE A 50 1.55 12.49 -3.44
CA ILE A 50 1.07 11.17 -3.88
C ILE A 50 2.25 10.30 -4.34
N ALA A 51 3.20 10.86 -5.10
CA ALA A 51 4.37 10.13 -5.56
C ALA A 51 5.22 9.60 -4.40
N ILE A 52 5.49 10.44 -3.39
CA ILE A 52 6.23 10.04 -2.19
C ILE A 52 5.45 8.96 -1.41
N PHE A 53 4.14 9.15 -1.24
CA PHE A 53 3.30 8.19 -0.53
C PHE A 53 3.28 6.82 -1.22
N MET A 54 3.07 6.80 -2.54
CA MET A 54 3.06 5.57 -3.34
C MET A 54 4.45 4.95 -3.49
N PHE A 55 5.51 5.72 -3.25
CA PHE A 55 6.86 5.18 -3.19
C PHE A 55 7.13 4.39 -1.90
N ILE A 56 6.37 4.59 -0.82
CA ILE A 56 6.53 3.84 0.44
C ILE A 56 6.48 2.33 0.20
N PRO A 57 5.41 1.75 -0.39
CA PRO A 57 5.36 0.32 -0.62
C PRO A 57 6.40 -0.14 -1.67
N ILE A 58 6.77 0.69 -2.66
CA ILE A 58 7.87 0.38 -3.60
C ILE A 58 9.20 0.23 -2.84
N LEU A 59 9.48 1.16 -1.92
CA LEU A 59 10.66 1.12 -1.08
C LEU A 59 10.65 -0.12 -0.18
N MET A 60 9.49 -0.49 0.38
CA MET A 60 9.37 -1.70 1.21
C MET A 60 9.65 -3.00 0.44
N ILE A 61 9.32 -3.08 -0.85
CA ILE A 61 9.72 -4.22 -1.71
C ILE A 61 11.25 -4.34 -1.70
N ILE A 62 11.94 -3.24 -2.00
CA ILE A 62 13.41 -3.20 -2.08
C ILE A 62 14.05 -3.49 -0.72
N LEU A 63 13.59 -2.83 0.35
CA LEU A 63 14.14 -2.99 1.69
C LEU A 63 13.98 -4.42 2.22
N ASN A 64 12.88 -5.10 1.89
CA ASN A 64 12.71 -6.51 2.27
C ASN A 64 13.73 -7.44 1.61
N LEU A 65 14.23 -7.10 0.43
CA LEU A 65 15.24 -7.89 -0.27
C LEU A 65 16.66 -7.57 0.22
N LEU A 66 16.93 -6.30 0.51
CA LEU A 66 18.28 -5.81 0.87
C LEU A 66 18.62 -5.93 2.35
N LEU A 67 17.66 -5.70 3.24
CA LEU A 67 17.89 -5.67 4.69
C LEU A 67 17.61 -7.01 5.35
N GLY A 68 18.04 -7.14 6.61
CA GLY A 68 17.77 -8.29 7.47
C GLY A 68 17.67 -7.89 8.93
N GLY A 69 17.48 -8.87 9.80
CA GLY A 69 17.43 -8.68 11.24
C GLY A 69 16.21 -7.92 11.75
N ASN A 70 16.32 -7.43 12.99
CA ASN A 70 15.22 -6.78 13.71
C ASN A 70 14.77 -5.46 13.08
N LEU A 71 15.67 -4.73 12.41
CA LEU A 71 15.30 -3.47 11.73
C LEU A 71 14.23 -3.71 10.66
N LEU A 72 14.42 -4.72 9.81
CA LEU A 72 13.47 -5.03 8.75
C LEU A 72 12.10 -5.47 9.31
N ARG A 73 12.11 -6.23 10.40
CA ARG A 73 10.88 -6.60 11.11
C ARG A 73 10.08 -5.37 11.54
N TRP A 74 10.72 -4.44 12.23
CA TRP A 74 10.07 -3.23 12.74
C TRP A 74 9.58 -2.32 11.61
N LEU A 75 10.37 -2.15 10.55
CA LEU A 75 9.94 -1.40 9.37
C LEU A 75 8.63 -1.95 8.79
N ASN A 76 8.55 -3.27 8.59
CA ASN A 76 7.31 -3.88 8.08
C ASN A 76 6.14 -3.67 9.04
N LEU A 77 6.32 -3.90 10.34
CA LEU A 77 5.24 -3.75 11.32
C LEU A 77 4.69 -2.31 11.38
N VAL A 78 5.57 -1.32 11.49
CA VAL A 78 5.19 0.08 11.63
C VAL A 78 4.57 0.60 10.34
N VAL A 79 5.22 0.39 9.19
CA VAL A 79 4.74 0.91 7.90
C VAL A 79 3.40 0.27 7.53
N THR A 80 3.25 -1.05 7.75
CA THR A 80 1.98 -1.75 7.48
C THR A 80 0.87 -1.24 8.39
N LEU A 81 1.14 -1.04 9.69
CA LEU A 81 0.14 -0.51 10.60
C LEU A 81 -0.31 0.90 10.17
N LEU A 82 0.62 1.77 9.78
CA LEU A 82 0.31 3.11 9.29
C LEU A 82 -0.58 3.06 8.04
N LEU A 83 -0.21 2.27 7.02
CA LEU A 83 -1.00 2.15 5.80
C LEU A 83 -2.36 1.48 6.04
N PHE A 84 -2.43 0.51 6.93
CA PHE A 84 -3.68 -0.12 7.33
C PHE A 84 -4.65 0.89 7.95
N LEU A 85 -4.16 1.75 8.87
CA LEU A 85 -4.98 2.80 9.48
C LEU A 85 -5.43 3.85 8.45
N ILE A 86 -4.54 4.26 7.54
CA ILE A 86 -4.90 5.20 6.46
C ILE A 86 -5.98 4.58 5.56
N ASN A 87 -5.86 3.31 5.19
CA ASN A 87 -6.86 2.62 4.37
C ASN A 87 -8.22 2.55 5.08
N ILE A 88 -8.25 2.25 6.39
CA ILE A 88 -9.49 2.26 7.20
C ILE A 88 -10.13 3.65 7.17
N ILE A 89 -9.36 4.72 7.41
CA ILE A 89 -9.87 6.09 7.39
C ILE A 89 -10.36 6.46 5.98
N GLY A 90 -9.73 5.92 4.94
CA GLY A 90 -10.12 6.12 3.54
C GLY A 90 -11.39 5.39 3.13
N VAL A 91 -11.81 4.30 3.82
CA VAL A 91 -12.98 3.48 3.43
C VAL A 91 -14.23 4.29 3.12
N PRO A 92 -14.66 5.27 3.95
CA PRO A 92 -15.90 6.01 3.69
C PRO A 92 -15.85 6.90 2.44
N SER A 93 -14.66 7.17 1.89
CA SER A 93 -14.52 7.99 0.69
C SER A 93 -14.85 7.24 -0.60
N TYR A 94 -14.82 5.90 -0.57
CA TYR A 94 -15.05 5.06 -1.73
C TYR A 94 -16.54 4.74 -1.92
N LYS A 95 -17.11 5.15 -3.05
CA LYS A 95 -18.54 4.96 -3.36
C LYS A 95 -18.80 3.74 -4.26
N SER A 96 -17.81 3.35 -5.05
CA SER A 96 -17.93 2.31 -6.07
C SER A 96 -17.67 0.92 -5.49
N TRP A 97 -18.40 -0.10 -5.96
CA TRP A 97 -18.29 -1.47 -5.43
C TRP A 97 -16.91 -2.10 -5.67
N TYR A 98 -16.27 -1.77 -6.80
CA TYR A 98 -14.91 -2.26 -7.08
C TYR A 98 -13.89 -1.67 -6.10
N ASP A 99 -14.05 -0.40 -5.69
CA ASP A 99 -13.19 0.21 -4.69
C ASP A 99 -13.39 -0.42 -3.31
N ALA A 100 -14.65 -0.68 -2.93
CA ALA A 100 -14.96 -1.38 -1.70
C ALA A 100 -14.33 -2.80 -1.67
N PHE A 101 -14.34 -3.51 -2.80
CA PHE A 101 -13.66 -4.80 -2.91
C PHE A 101 -12.14 -4.68 -2.76
N LEU A 102 -11.53 -3.73 -3.49
CA LEU A 102 -10.07 -3.54 -3.47
C LEU A 102 -9.54 -3.03 -2.12
N ILE A 103 -10.30 -2.18 -1.42
CA ILE A 103 -9.90 -1.72 -0.08
C ILE A 103 -9.97 -2.86 0.94
N ILE A 104 -10.98 -3.74 0.86
CA ILE A 104 -11.05 -4.92 1.74
C ILE A 104 -9.87 -5.85 1.44
N LEU A 105 -9.54 -6.07 0.17
CA LEU A 105 -8.40 -6.88 -0.23
C LEU A 105 -7.08 -6.27 0.26
N SER A 106 -6.90 -4.95 0.15
CA SER A 106 -5.70 -4.27 0.63
C SER A 106 -5.55 -4.35 2.15
N LEU A 107 -6.65 -4.28 2.91
CA LEU A 107 -6.65 -4.51 4.37
C LEU A 107 -6.25 -5.95 4.70
N GLY A 108 -6.75 -6.93 3.94
CA GLY A 108 -6.34 -8.32 4.05
C GLY A 108 -4.84 -8.52 3.78
N ILE A 109 -4.31 -7.90 2.72
CA ILE A 109 -2.87 -7.95 2.40
C ILE A 109 -2.04 -7.31 3.52
N ASN A 110 -2.45 -6.15 4.04
CA ASN A 110 -1.78 -5.52 5.18
C ASN A 110 -1.78 -6.44 6.42
N ALA A 111 -2.90 -7.09 6.75
CA ALA A 111 -2.95 -8.05 7.84
C ALA A 111 -1.96 -9.22 7.63
N LEU A 112 -1.84 -9.71 6.39
CA LEU A 112 -0.86 -10.74 6.03
C LEU A 112 0.58 -10.23 6.17
N ILE A 113 0.90 -9.01 5.72
CA ILE A 113 2.23 -8.42 5.88
C ILE A 113 2.57 -8.31 7.37
N PHE A 114 1.65 -7.79 8.17
CA PHE A 114 1.83 -7.64 9.62
C PHE A 114 2.08 -9.00 10.27
N TRP A 115 1.26 -10.01 9.95
CA TRP A 115 1.40 -11.37 10.46
C TRP A 115 2.76 -11.99 10.08
N GLN A 116 3.15 -11.88 8.81
CA GLN A 116 4.42 -12.41 8.33
C GLN A 116 5.61 -11.72 8.97
N ALA A 117 5.53 -10.41 9.22
CA ALA A 117 6.57 -9.69 9.95
C ALA A 117 6.59 -10.06 11.45
N TYR A 118 5.44 -10.31 12.06
CA TYR A 118 5.36 -10.68 13.46
C TYR A 118 5.92 -12.07 13.72
N VAL A 119 5.51 -13.09 12.96
CA VAL A 119 5.90 -14.50 13.18
C VAL A 119 7.21 -14.87 12.46
N GLY A 120 7.51 -14.21 11.34
CA GLY A 120 8.65 -14.55 10.51
C GLY A 120 10.01 -14.34 11.18
N GLY A 121 10.95 -15.25 10.91
CA GLY A 121 12.35 -15.12 11.33
C GLY A 121 13.17 -14.26 10.37
N PHE A 122 13.84 -13.23 10.92
CA PHE A 122 14.70 -12.27 10.21
C PHE A 122 16.19 -12.38 10.58
N ALA A 123 16.54 -13.24 11.54
CA ALA A 123 17.92 -13.57 11.91
C ALA A 123 18.64 -14.23 10.72
#